data_AF-Q1N853-F1
#
_entry.id   AF-Q1N853-F1
#
_cell.length_a   1.000
_cell.length_b   1.000
_cell.length_c   1.000
_cell.angle_alpha   90.00
_cell.angle_beta   90.00
_cell.angle_gamma   90.00
#
_symmetry.space_group_name_H-M   'P 1'
#
loop_
_entity.id
_entity.type
_entity.pdbx_description
1 polymer ?
#
loop_
_entity_poly.entity_id
_entity_poly.type
_entity_poly.pdbx_seq_one_letter_code
_entity_poly.pdbx_strand_id
1 'polypeptide(L)'
;MMPGLLPWGCEGQLSVANPDYRALADKAHAEADAALLDNVRDRCLRSAAAFTAMAQRQDLGDRNRARREAELAATATPETPA
;
A
#
# COMPACT_ATOMS: atom_id res chain seq x y z
N MET A 1 -10.31 -23.13 37.63
CA MET A 1 -9.41 -21.95 37.69
C MET A 1 -8.18 -22.29 36.85
N MET A 2 -8.27 -22.07 35.53
CA MET A 2 -7.20 -22.32 34.56
C MET A 2 -6.85 -20.99 33.88
N PRO A 3 -5.58 -20.57 33.87
CA PRO A 3 -5.18 -19.25 33.43
C PRO A 3 -5.12 -19.15 31.90
N GLY A 4 -5.70 -18.07 31.37
CA GLY A 4 -5.15 -17.31 30.23
C GLY A 4 -5.16 -17.96 28.85
N LEU A 5 -6.33 -18.12 28.23
CA LEU A 5 -6.41 -17.94 26.77
C LEU A 5 -6.29 -16.44 26.49
N LEU A 6 -5.11 -16.00 26.05
CA LEU A 6 -5.01 -14.69 25.40
C LEU A 6 -5.75 -14.80 24.04
N PRO A 7 -6.78 -13.98 23.78
CA PRO A 7 -7.43 -13.94 22.49
C PRO A 7 -6.44 -13.35 21.49
N TRP A 8 -6.11 -14.13 20.45
CA TRP A 8 -5.50 -13.67 19.19
C TRP A 8 -4.81 -12.30 19.31
N GLY A 9 -3.61 -12.33 19.89
CA GLY A 9 -2.77 -11.15 19.99
C GLY A 9 -2.60 -10.55 18.60
N CYS A 10 -3.05 -9.31 18.44
CA CYS A 10 -2.62 -8.43 17.38
C CYS A 10 -1.14 -8.12 17.66
N GLU A 11 -0.27 -9.11 17.43
CA GLU A 11 1.17 -8.95 17.56
C GLU A 11 1.63 -7.93 16.53
N GLY A 12 2.04 -6.78 17.05
CA GLY A 12 2.87 -5.77 16.41
C GLY A 12 2.68 -5.65 14.92
N GLN A 13 1.83 -4.72 14.50
CA GLN A 13 1.86 -4.21 13.13
C GLN A 13 3.21 -3.53 12.91
N LEU A 14 4.24 -4.33 12.60
CA LEU A 14 5.49 -3.89 12.01
C LEU A 14 5.07 -3.18 10.73
N SER A 15 5.03 -1.85 10.81
CA SER A 15 4.80 -0.98 9.68
C SER A 15 6.01 -1.10 8.74
N VAL A 16 6.07 -2.18 7.97
CA VAL A 16 6.89 -2.24 6.78
C VAL A 16 6.33 -1.16 5.86
N ALA A 17 7.14 -0.12 5.62
CA ALA A 17 6.82 0.88 4.62
C ALA A 17 6.40 0.16 3.35
N ASN A 18 5.19 0.46 2.88
CA ASN A 18 4.57 -0.28 1.80
C ASN A 18 5.48 -0.17 0.56
N PRO A 19 5.92 -1.27 -0.06
CA PRO A 19 6.92 -1.23 -1.13
C PRO A 19 6.46 -0.33 -2.29
N ASP A 20 7.44 0.26 -2.99
CA ASP A 20 7.17 1.06 -4.20
C ASP A 20 6.71 0.16 -5.34
N TYR A 21 5.39 0.05 -5.49
CA TYR A 21 4.79 -0.78 -6.52
C TYR A 21 4.99 -0.22 -7.93
N ARG A 22 5.29 1.07 -8.11
CA ARG A 22 5.62 1.62 -9.43
C ARG A 22 6.97 1.10 -9.90
N ALA A 23 7.98 1.19 -9.03
CA ALA A 23 9.31 0.65 -9.32
C ALA A 23 9.27 -0.87 -9.60
N LEU A 24 8.42 -1.62 -8.88
CA LEU A 24 8.23 -3.05 -9.11
C LEU A 24 7.54 -3.34 -10.46
N ALA A 25 6.56 -2.52 -10.85
CA ALA A 25 5.91 -2.65 -12.16
C ALA A 25 6.90 -2.39 -13.31
N ASP A 26 7.70 -1.34 -13.21
CA ASP A 26 8.71 -0.99 -14.21
C ASP A 26 9.77 -2.08 -14.33
N LYS A 27 10.23 -2.62 -13.20
CA LYS A 27 11.15 -3.76 -13.17
C LYS A 27 10.55 -4.99 -13.87
N ALA A 28 9.29 -5.31 -13.57
CA ALA A 28 8.62 -6.46 -14.19
C ALA A 28 8.43 -6.26 -15.71
N HIS A 29 8.21 -5.03 -16.18
CA HIS A 29 8.22 -4.70 -17.60
C HIS A 29 9.61 -4.93 -18.24
N ALA A 30 10.68 -4.42 -17.62
CA ALA A 30 12.04 -4.64 -18.11
C ALA A 30 12.41 -6.13 -18.17
N GLU A 31 11.96 -6.93 -17.20
CA GLU A 31 12.14 -8.39 -17.22
C GLU A 31 11.34 -9.06 -18.35
N ALA A 32 10.13 -8.56 -18.66
CA ALA A 32 9.32 -9.06 -19.78
C ALA A 32 10.00 -8.76 -21.12
N ASP A 33 10.60 -7.58 -21.26
CA ASP A 33 11.33 -7.16 -22.47
C ASP A 33 12.61 -7.99 -22.67
N ALA A 34 13.29 -8.36 -21.59
CA ALA A 34 14.47 -9.23 -21.63
C ALA A 34 14.14 -10.72 -21.79
N ALA A 35 12.88 -11.12 -21.63
CA ALA A 35 12.48 -12.53 -21.65
C ALA A 35 12.59 -13.15 -23.06
N LEU A 36 13.32 -14.26 -23.13
CA LEU A 36 13.46 -15.06 -24.36
C LEU A 36 12.31 -16.05 -24.58
N LEU A 37 11.59 -16.41 -23.51
CA LEU A 37 10.46 -17.34 -23.55
C LEU A 37 9.15 -16.59 -23.32
N ASP A 38 8.15 -16.86 -24.16
CA ASP A 38 6.86 -16.17 -24.09
C ASP A 38 6.14 -16.43 -22.75
N ASN A 39 6.23 -17.64 -22.20
CA ASN A 39 5.62 -17.95 -20.90
C ASN A 39 6.22 -17.13 -19.74
N VAL A 40 7.50 -16.78 -19.82
CA VAL A 40 8.18 -15.91 -18.85
C VAL A 40 7.72 -14.47 -19.07
N ARG A 41 7.68 -14.00 -20.33
CA ARG A 41 7.17 -12.68 -20.68
C ARG A 41 5.75 -12.47 -20.14
N ASP A 42 4.84 -13.40 -20.42
CA ASP A 42 3.44 -13.32 -20.00
C ASP A 42 3.29 -13.30 -18.48
N ARG A 43 4.10 -14.08 -17.77
CA ARG A 43 4.14 -14.04 -16.30
C ARG A 43 4.61 -12.67 -15.80
N CYS A 44 5.68 -12.12 -16.37
CA CYS A 44 6.20 -10.81 -15.99
C CYS A 44 5.19 -9.68 -16.26
N LEU A 45 4.51 -9.71 -17.40
CA LEU A 45 3.45 -8.74 -17.72
C LEU A 45 2.26 -8.83 -16.74
N ARG A 46 1.85 -10.04 -16.34
CA ARG A 46 0.82 -10.19 -15.30
C ARG A 46 1.26 -9.64 -13.95
N SER A 47 2.53 -9.84 -13.58
CA SER A 47 3.10 -9.24 -12.36
C SER A 47 3.10 -7.71 -12.46
N ALA A 48 3.52 -7.13 -13.58
CA ALA A 48 3.52 -5.69 -13.80
C ALA A 48 2.11 -5.09 -13.67
N ALA A 49 1.10 -5.76 -14.24
CA ALA A 49 -0.29 -5.36 -14.10
C ALA A 49 -0.77 -5.41 -12.63
N ALA A 50 -0.40 -6.45 -11.89
CA ALA A 50 -0.74 -6.57 -10.47
C ALA A 50 -0.08 -5.45 -9.63
N PHE A 51 1.20 -5.17 -9.86
CA PHE A 51 1.91 -4.08 -9.18
C PHE A 51 1.29 -2.72 -9.52
N THR A 52 0.96 -2.47 -10.78
CA THR A 52 0.27 -1.24 -11.20
C THR A 52 -1.06 -1.06 -10.47
N ALA A 53 -1.87 -2.13 -10.34
CA ALA A 53 -3.12 -2.08 -9.60
C ALA A 53 -2.92 -1.79 -8.10
N MET A 54 -1.85 -2.32 -7.50
CA MET A 54 -1.52 -2.04 -6.10
C MET A 54 -1.03 -0.60 -5.90
N ALA A 55 -0.21 -0.07 -6.81
CA ALA A 55 0.21 1.34 -6.81
C ALA A 55 -1.00 2.28 -6.84
N GLN A 56 -1.97 2.01 -7.73
CA GLN A 56 -3.20 2.79 -7.80
C GLN A 56 -4.00 2.77 -6.49
N ARG A 57 -4.06 1.62 -5.81
CA ARG A 57 -4.73 1.50 -4.51
C ARG A 57 -4.01 2.28 -3.42
N GLN A 58 -2.68 2.27 -3.41
CA GLN A 58 -1.87 3.11 -2.51
C GLN A 58 -2.16 4.60 -2.78
N ASP A 59 -2.09 5.05 -4.03
CA ASP A 59 -2.36 6.43 -4.43
C ASP A 59 -3.75 6.90 -3.93
N LEU A 60 -4.77 6.05 -4.08
CA LEU A 60 -6.12 6.33 -3.59
C LEU A 60 -6.18 6.39 -2.06
N GLY A 61 -5.51 5.47 -1.37
CA GLY A 61 -5.42 5.47 0.09
C GLY A 61 -4.76 6.74 0.61
N ASP A 62 -3.68 7.18 -0.03
CA ASP A 62 -2.90 8.35 0.36
C ASP A 62 -3.70 9.64 0.16
N ARG A 63 -4.37 9.78 -0.99
CA ARG A 63 -5.29 10.90 -1.24
C ARG A 63 -6.43 10.95 -0.21
N ASN A 64 -6.98 9.79 0.15
CA ASN A 64 -8.05 9.72 1.14
C ASN A 64 -7.56 10.11 2.54
N ARG A 65 -6.34 9.74 2.93
CA ARG A 65 -5.74 10.15 4.20
C ARG A 65 -5.49 11.66 4.21
N ALA A 66 -4.83 12.18 3.18
CA ALA A 66 -4.58 13.63 3.04
C ALA A 66 -5.88 14.46 3.10
N ARG A 67 -6.96 13.98 2.46
CA ARG A 67 -8.28 14.61 2.55
C ARG A 67 -8.80 14.67 3.99
N ARG A 68 -8.78 13.54 4.71
CA ARG A 68 -9.26 13.48 6.10
C ARG A 68 -8.43 14.36 7.02
N GLU A 69 -7.11 14.38 6.84
CA GLU A 69 -6.20 15.25 7.60
C GLU A 69 -6.48 16.73 7.35
N ALA A 70 -6.76 17.11 6.10
CA ALA A 70 -7.16 18.49 5.77
C ALA A 70 -8.52 18.88 6.37
N GLU A 71 -9.51 17.97 6.34
CA GLU A 71 -10.81 18.18 6.98
C GLU A 71 -10.67 18.36 8.51
N LEU A 72 -9.88 17.50 9.16
CA LEU A 72 -9.59 17.60 10.59
C LEU A 72 -8.88 18.92 10.93
N ALA A 73 -7.86 19.30 10.16
CA ALA A 73 -7.13 20.56 10.35
C ALA A 73 -8.05 21.79 10.20
N ALA A 74 -9.00 21.76 9.27
CA ALA A 74 -9.98 22.83 9.08
C ALA A 74 -10.95 22.95 10.29
N THR A 75 -11.33 21.83 10.90
CA THR A 75 -12.18 21.83 12.10
C THR A 75 -11.44 22.16 13.40
N ALA A 76 -10.11 22.04 13.42
CA ALA A 76 -9.27 22.27 14.59
C ALA A 76 -8.90 23.76 14.82
N THR A 77 -9.48 24.69 14.04
CA THR A 77 -9.25 26.12 14.24
C THR A 77 -9.78 26.55 15.63
N PRO A 78 -8.94 27.09 16.52
CA PRO A 78 -9.27 27.24 17.93
C PRO A 78 -10.19 28.43 18.18
N GLU A 79 -11.44 28.15 18.52
CA GLU A 79 -12.25 29.06 19.31
C GLU A 79 -11.66 29.14 20.74
N THR A 80 -10.91 30.20 21.01
CA THR A 80 -10.66 30.67 22.38
C THR A 80 -11.65 31.80 22.65
N PRO A 81 -12.83 31.56 23.26
CA PRO A 81 -13.63 32.65 23.77
C PRO A 81 -12.96 33.21 25.04
N ALA A 82 -12.69 34.51 25.00
CA ALA A 82 -12.15 35.34 26.08
C ALA A 82 -13.18 35.63 27.18
#